data_AF-A0A2A2PVF2-F1
#
_entry.id   AF-A0A2A2PVF2-F1
#
_cell.length_a   1.000
_cell.length_b   1.000
_cell.length_c   1.000
_cell.angle_alpha   90.00
_cell.angle_beta   90.00
_cell.angle_gamma   90.00
#
_symmetry.space_group_name_H-M   'P 1'
#
loop_
_entity.id
_entity.type
_entity.pdbx_description
1 polymer ?
#
loop_
_entity_poly.entity_id
_entity_poly.type
_entity_poly.pdbx_seq_one_letter_code
_entity_poly.pdbx_strand_id
1 'polypeptide(L)'
;MKLRRPALLPALWAVLLLAVSGCANLDTTPAGNPDRSLNGAVVFEGTLPAGTEILVRLLEPSANEKGRSAGADFPVAAPSAGPRPDRLLGETRLTLAAAAMQPVPFKLDYFAEDALLRRGLNLDVRVSFGGKVRLRTVNAHVVTLAGSPFRQDVNVQAVR
;
A
#
# COMPACT_ATOMS: atom_id res chain seq x y z
N MET A 1 -68.82 46.25 36.93
CA MET A 1 -68.79 46.07 35.46
C MET A 1 -67.54 46.69 34.88
N LYS A 2 -66.60 45.87 34.39
CA LYS A 2 -65.76 46.11 33.20
C LYS A 2 -64.89 44.85 33.00
N LEU A 3 -65.44 43.90 32.25
CA LEU A 3 -64.70 42.81 31.63
C LEU A 3 -63.79 43.38 30.53
N ARG A 4 -62.50 43.06 30.54
CA ARG A 4 -61.67 43.02 29.31
C ARG A 4 -60.59 41.94 29.43
N ARG A 5 -60.84 40.80 28.79
CA ARG A 5 -59.83 40.00 28.07
C ARG A 5 -60.39 39.80 26.66
N PRO A 6 -59.60 40.08 25.63
CA PRO A 6 -59.05 38.99 24.80
C PRO A 6 -57.62 39.36 24.33
N ALA A 7 -56.76 38.53 23.77
CA ALA A 7 -56.68 37.12 23.45
C ALA A 7 -55.32 36.95 22.74
N LEU A 8 -54.68 35.78 22.85
CA LEU A 8 -53.95 35.07 21.77
C LEU A 8 -52.79 35.86 21.08
N LEU A 9 -51.53 35.43 21.00
CA LEU A 9 -50.92 34.11 20.93
C LEU A 9 -49.41 34.26 21.27
N PRO A 10 -48.82 33.44 22.16
CA PRO A 10 -47.39 33.19 22.13
C PRO A 10 -47.14 32.06 21.12
N ALA A 11 -47.11 32.37 19.84
CA ALA A 11 -46.89 31.38 18.77
C ALA A 11 -45.70 31.78 17.89
N LEU A 12 -44.54 32.01 18.51
CA LEU A 12 -43.29 32.29 17.80
C LEU A 12 -42.11 31.47 18.37
N TRP A 13 -42.34 30.20 18.70
CA TRP A 13 -41.33 29.31 19.30
C TRP A 13 -41.32 27.89 18.72
N ALA A 14 -41.85 27.67 17.51
CA ALA A 14 -41.98 26.31 16.97
C ALA A 14 -41.78 26.22 15.44
N VAL A 15 -40.85 27.00 14.87
CA VAL A 15 -40.46 26.78 13.47
C VAL A 15 -38.94 26.70 13.37
N LEU A 16 -38.50 25.49 12.98
CA LEU A 16 -37.19 25.14 12.43
C LEU A 16 -36.04 24.77 13.38
N LEU A 17 -36.35 23.92 14.36
CA LEU A 17 -35.43 22.91 14.93
C LEU A 17 -35.11 21.76 13.93
N LEU A 18 -34.85 22.06 12.65
CA LEU A 18 -34.67 21.04 11.58
C LEU A 18 -33.29 21.07 10.91
N ALA A 19 -32.29 21.69 11.52
CA ALA A 19 -30.91 21.69 11.00
C ALA A 19 -29.97 20.74 11.78
N VAL A 20 -30.48 19.66 12.37
CA VAL A 20 -29.67 18.65 13.08
C VAL A 20 -29.86 17.27 12.46
N SER A 21 -29.30 17.07 11.27
CA SER A 21 -28.95 15.73 10.79
C SER A 21 -27.93 15.85 9.68
N GLY A 22 -26.71 16.19 10.08
CA GLY A 22 -25.56 16.28 9.19
C GLY A 22 -24.27 15.92 9.91
N CYS A 23 -24.31 14.99 10.87
CA CYS A 23 -23.10 14.28 11.29
C CYS A 23 -22.71 13.32 10.16
N ALA A 24 -22.23 13.88 9.05
CA ALA A 24 -21.33 13.16 8.17
C ALA A 24 -20.02 12.97 8.96
N ASN A 25 -20.02 12.00 9.87
CA ASN A 25 -18.79 11.43 10.37
C ASN A 25 -18.19 10.69 9.17
N LEU A 26 -17.46 11.41 8.32
CA LEU A 26 -16.36 10.78 7.64
C LEU A 26 -15.47 10.29 8.78
N ASP A 27 -15.53 8.99 9.07
CA ASP A 27 -14.47 8.29 9.79
C ASP A 27 -13.20 8.40 8.93
N THR A 28 -12.59 9.57 8.92
CA THR A 28 -11.20 9.71 8.52
C THR A 28 -10.44 9.02 9.62
N THR A 29 -10.24 7.71 9.48
CA THR A 29 -9.15 7.04 10.19
C THR A 29 -7.93 7.94 9.97
N PRO A 30 -7.31 8.50 11.02
CA PRO A 30 -6.17 9.38 10.85
C PRO A 30 -5.16 8.66 9.96
N ALA A 31 -4.85 9.25 8.81
CA ALA A 31 -3.85 8.69 7.92
C ALA A 31 -2.53 8.63 8.70
N GLY A 32 -1.96 7.43 8.84
CA GLY A 32 -0.65 7.27 9.44
C GLY A 32 0.42 8.02 8.64
N ASN A 33 1.56 8.31 9.26
CA ASN A 33 2.69 8.96 8.60
C ASN A 33 3.05 8.23 7.29
N PRO A 34 2.99 8.87 6.10
CA PRO A 34 3.31 8.23 4.84
C PRO A 34 4.80 7.96 4.65
N ASP A 35 5.68 8.67 5.36
CA ASP A 35 7.11 8.41 5.40
C ASP A 35 7.40 7.21 6.30
N ARG A 36 7.79 6.09 5.69
CA ARG A 36 7.88 4.79 6.36
C ARG A 36 9.18 4.09 6.07
N SER A 37 9.49 3.10 6.91
CA SER A 37 10.59 2.17 6.69
C SER A 37 10.09 0.74 6.80
N LEU A 38 10.68 -0.14 5.98
CA LEU A 38 10.43 -1.57 5.93
C LEU A 38 11.72 -2.31 6.21
N ASN A 39 11.69 -3.20 7.19
CA ASN A 39 12.81 -4.10 7.47
C ASN A 39 12.50 -5.46 6.86
N GLY A 40 13.51 -6.09 6.27
CA GLY A 40 13.35 -7.42 5.71
C GLY A 40 14.67 -8.15 5.57
N ALA A 41 14.60 -9.33 4.99
CA ALA A 41 15.77 -10.05 4.56
C ALA A 41 15.50 -10.85 3.29
N VAL A 42 16.56 -10.98 2.49
CA VAL A 42 16.57 -11.79 1.28
C VAL A 42 16.97 -13.21 1.65
N VAL A 43 16.11 -14.15 1.27
CA VAL A 43 16.24 -15.60 1.50
C VAL A 43 16.51 -16.26 0.14
N PHE A 44 17.55 -17.09 0.07
CA PHE A 44 18.05 -17.68 -1.18
C PHE A 44 18.84 -18.96 -0.89
N GLU A 45 18.89 -19.86 -1.87
CA GLU A 45 19.68 -21.08 -1.75
C GLU A 45 21.17 -20.82 -2.04
N GLY A 46 22.05 -21.41 -1.22
CA GLY A 46 23.51 -21.34 -1.38
C GLY A 46 24.15 -20.08 -0.78
N THR A 47 25.26 -19.65 -1.39
CA THR A 47 26.09 -18.53 -0.92
C THR A 47 26.21 -17.48 -2.02
N LEU A 48 26.04 -16.21 -1.68
CA LEU A 48 26.30 -15.10 -2.59
C LEU A 48 27.78 -14.69 -2.53
N PRO A 49 28.45 -14.48 -3.67
CA PRO A 49 29.83 -14.03 -3.69
C PRO A 49 29.97 -12.56 -3.26
N ALA A 50 31.18 -12.15 -2.90
CA ALA A 50 31.51 -10.73 -2.69
C ALA A 50 31.28 -9.93 -3.99
N GLY A 51 30.94 -8.66 -3.86
CA GLY A 51 30.58 -7.78 -4.98
C GLY A 51 29.18 -8.04 -5.55
N THR A 52 28.38 -8.91 -4.92
CA THR A 52 26.97 -9.07 -5.28
C THR A 52 26.20 -7.79 -4.94
N GLU A 53 25.37 -7.36 -5.87
CA GLU A 53 24.44 -6.25 -5.70
C GLU A 53 23.02 -6.80 -5.49
N ILE A 54 22.35 -6.30 -4.46
CA ILE A 54 20.96 -6.62 -4.15
C ILE A 54 20.15 -5.33 -4.30
N LEU A 55 19.19 -5.36 -5.22
CA LEU A 55 18.25 -4.28 -5.44
C LEU A 55 16.89 -4.68 -4.87
N VAL A 56 16.37 -3.90 -3.92
CA VAL A 56 15.06 -4.12 -3.32
C VAL A 56 14.17 -2.93 -3.65
N ARG A 57 12.98 -3.19 -4.20
CA ARG A 57 12.04 -2.17 -4.70
C ARG A 57 10.65 -2.44 -4.16
N LEU A 58 9.99 -1.41 -3.67
CA LEU A 58 8.58 -1.47 -3.31
C LEU A 58 7.76 -0.79 -4.41
N LEU A 59 6.82 -1.53 -4.97
CA LEU A 59 6.05 -1.16 -6.14
C LEU A 59 4.56 -1.12 -5.78
N GLU A 60 3.86 -0.10 -6.25
CA GLU A 60 2.42 -0.15 -6.38
C GLU A 60 2.08 -0.96 -7.64
N PRO A 61 1.47 -2.15 -7.51
CA PRO A 61 1.15 -2.98 -8.65
C PRO A 61 0.08 -2.31 -9.50
N SER A 62 0.28 -2.32 -10.82
CA SER A 62 -0.70 -1.84 -11.77
C SER A 62 -1.99 -2.67 -11.68
N ALA A 63 -3.15 -2.04 -11.89
CA ALA A 63 -4.47 -2.67 -11.75
C ALA A 63 -4.65 -3.93 -12.63
N ASN A 64 -3.81 -4.11 -13.64
CA ASN A 64 -3.81 -5.26 -14.54
C ASN A 64 -3.28 -6.55 -13.89
N GLU A 65 -2.54 -6.49 -12.78
CA GLU A 65 -2.09 -7.68 -12.06
C GLU A 65 -3.21 -8.34 -11.23
N LYS A 66 -4.26 -7.59 -10.85
CA LYS A 66 -5.44 -8.11 -10.12
C LYS A 66 -6.47 -8.82 -11.02
N GLY A 67 -6.24 -8.89 -12.33
CA GLY A 67 -7.23 -9.29 -13.34
C GLY A 67 -7.44 -10.78 -13.60
N ARG A 68 -7.16 -11.69 -12.66
CA ARG A 68 -7.56 -13.11 -12.79
C ARG A 68 -8.38 -13.57 -11.59
N SER A 69 -9.59 -13.03 -11.44
CA SER A 69 -10.78 -13.69 -10.87
C SER A 69 -11.89 -12.65 -10.61
N ALA A 70 -12.67 -12.31 -11.62
CA ALA A 70 -14.02 -11.77 -11.43
C ALA A 70 -14.86 -12.22 -12.63
N GLY A 71 -15.91 -12.99 -12.35
CA GLY A 71 -16.86 -13.47 -13.35
C GLY A 71 -17.41 -12.32 -14.19
N ALA A 72 -17.50 -12.57 -15.49
CA ALA A 72 -18.12 -11.67 -16.44
C ALA A 72 -19.62 -11.57 -16.13
N ASP A 73 -20.11 -10.36 -15.81
CA ASP A 73 -21.49 -9.93 -16.07
C ASP A 73 -21.70 -8.49 -15.59
N PHE A 74 -21.18 -7.47 -16.29
CA PHE A 74 -21.73 -6.09 -16.29
C PHE A 74 -21.11 -5.26 -17.44
N PRO A 75 -21.90 -4.63 -18.35
CA PRO A 75 -21.35 -3.84 -19.44
C PRO A 75 -21.51 -2.33 -19.18
N VAL A 76 -20.41 -1.63 -18.86
CA VAL A 76 -20.11 -0.28 -19.36
C VAL A 76 -18.60 -0.20 -19.51
N ALA A 77 -18.09 -0.38 -20.73
CA ALA A 77 -16.67 -0.24 -21.02
C ALA A 77 -16.27 1.24 -20.95
N ALA A 78 -15.71 1.66 -19.81
CA ALA A 78 -14.88 2.85 -19.77
C ALA A 78 -13.66 2.63 -20.69
N PRO A 79 -13.13 3.66 -21.38
CA PRO A 79 -11.92 3.50 -22.18
C PRO A 79 -10.83 2.91 -21.29
N SER A 80 -10.36 1.71 -21.65
CA SER A 80 -9.24 1.06 -20.98
C SER A 80 -8.05 2.00 -21.09
N ALA A 81 -7.77 2.74 -20.02
CA ALA A 81 -6.47 3.37 -19.86
C ALA A 81 -5.44 2.25 -20.07
N GLY A 82 -4.54 2.41 -21.05
CA GLY A 82 -3.54 1.41 -21.38
C GLY A 82 -2.77 0.94 -20.15
N PRO A 83 -2.02 -0.18 -20.24
CA PRO A 83 -1.32 -0.75 -19.08
C PRO A 83 -0.48 0.32 -18.38
N ARG A 84 -0.94 0.75 -17.20
CA ARG A 84 -0.19 1.67 -16.35
C ARG A 84 1.04 0.90 -15.85
N PRO A 85 2.26 1.43 -15.99
CA PRO A 85 3.44 0.78 -15.40
C PRO A 85 3.32 0.79 -13.87
N ASP A 86 3.92 -0.21 -13.22
CA ASP A 86 4.02 -0.23 -11.76
C ASP A 86 4.75 1.03 -11.28
N ARG A 87 4.26 1.62 -10.19
CA ARG A 87 4.83 2.85 -9.63
C ARG A 87 5.83 2.49 -8.53
N LEU A 88 7.06 2.97 -8.64
CA LEU A 88 8.08 2.83 -7.60
C LEU A 88 7.79 3.75 -6.42
N LEU A 89 7.72 3.18 -5.21
CA LEU A 89 7.45 3.89 -3.96
C LEU A 89 8.69 4.01 -3.06
N GLY A 90 9.67 3.14 -3.27
CA GLY A 90 10.96 3.17 -2.59
C GLY A 90 11.92 2.15 -3.20
N GLU A 91 13.21 2.43 -3.10
CA GLU A 91 14.28 1.54 -3.54
C GLU A 91 15.45 1.58 -2.55
N THR A 92 16.11 0.44 -2.35
CA THR A 92 17.40 0.36 -1.65
C THR A 92 18.34 -0.58 -2.41
N ARG A 93 19.63 -0.28 -2.37
CA ARG A 93 20.69 -1.08 -2.99
C ARG A 93 21.73 -1.45 -1.95
N LEU A 94 22.06 -2.73 -1.89
CA LEU A 94 23.09 -3.28 -1.02
C LEU A 94 24.19 -3.92 -1.86
N THR A 95 25.44 -3.65 -1.52
CA THR A 95 26.60 -4.30 -2.12
C THR A 95 27.29 -5.13 -1.06
N LEU A 96 27.46 -6.43 -1.32
CA LEU A 96 28.09 -7.35 -0.38
C LEU A 96 29.61 -7.19 -0.41
N ALA A 97 30.20 -6.73 0.69
CA ALA A 97 31.66 -6.59 0.81
C ALA A 97 32.39 -7.95 0.88
N ALA A 98 31.72 -8.98 1.37
CA ALA A 98 32.22 -10.35 1.47
C ALA A 98 31.14 -11.34 0.99
N ALA A 99 31.53 -12.61 0.81
CA ALA A 99 30.54 -13.65 0.55
C ALA A 99 29.55 -13.74 1.72
N ALA A 100 28.26 -13.91 1.41
CA ALA A 100 27.19 -13.92 2.40
C ALA A 100 26.29 -15.15 2.23
N MET A 101 25.93 -15.76 3.36
CA MET A 101 24.88 -16.76 3.43
C MET A 101 23.55 -16.07 3.77
N GLN A 102 22.44 -16.74 3.46
CA GLN A 102 21.12 -16.28 3.87
C GLN A 102 20.93 -16.36 5.40
N PRO A 103 20.06 -15.51 5.97
CA PRO A 103 19.33 -14.41 5.33
C PRO A 103 20.19 -13.13 5.26
N VAL A 104 20.08 -12.37 4.16
CA VAL A 104 20.76 -11.06 4.02
C VAL A 104 19.79 -9.93 4.37
N PRO A 105 20.01 -9.18 5.47
CA PRO A 105 19.08 -8.15 5.91
C PRO A 105 19.10 -6.91 5.01
N PHE A 106 17.96 -6.21 4.93
CA PHE A 106 17.85 -4.89 4.30
C PHE A 106 16.90 -3.99 5.09
N LYS A 107 17.08 -2.68 4.88
CA LYS A 107 16.13 -1.64 5.28
C LYS A 107 15.77 -0.82 4.04
N LEU A 108 14.48 -0.61 3.83
CA LEU A 108 13.92 0.15 2.72
C LEU A 108 13.08 1.29 3.26
N ASP A 109 13.47 2.53 2.98
CA ASP A 109 12.65 3.70 3.25
C ASP A 109 11.75 3.98 2.01
N TYR A 110 10.48 4.34 2.25
CA TYR A 110 9.48 4.51 1.20
C TYR A 110 8.37 5.47 1.60
N PHE A 111 7.66 5.99 0.60
CA PHE A 111 6.50 6.85 0.80
C PHE A 111 5.21 6.13 0.39
N ALA A 112 4.33 5.85 1.34
CA ALA A 112 3.01 5.29 1.04
C ALA A 112 1.95 5.68 2.08
N GLU A 113 0.81 6.15 1.60
CA GLU A 113 -0.39 6.34 2.40
C GLU A 113 -0.99 5.00 2.85
N ASP A 114 -1.76 5.02 3.94
CA ASP A 114 -2.47 3.83 4.42
C ASP A 114 -3.40 3.23 3.35
N ALA A 115 -3.99 4.06 2.49
CA ALA A 115 -4.84 3.61 1.40
C ALA A 115 -4.07 2.72 0.41
N LEU A 116 -2.81 3.05 0.10
CA LEU A 116 -1.93 2.24 -0.75
C LEU A 116 -1.59 0.91 -0.07
N LEU A 117 -1.17 0.97 1.20
CA LEU A 117 -0.82 -0.21 1.99
C LEU A 117 -2.00 -1.15 2.23
N ARG A 118 -3.24 -0.65 2.31
CA ARG A 118 -4.45 -1.48 2.38
C ARG A 118 -4.73 -2.21 1.06
N ARG A 119 -4.30 -1.68 -0.09
CA ARG A 119 -4.43 -2.36 -1.40
C ARG A 119 -3.42 -3.48 -1.60
N GLY A 120 -2.32 -3.45 -0.86
CA GLY A 120 -1.16 -4.32 -1.02
C GLY A 120 -0.15 -3.74 -2.01
N LEU A 121 1.11 -3.69 -1.59
CA LEU A 121 2.26 -3.27 -2.39
C LEU A 121 3.13 -4.47 -2.71
N ASN A 122 3.76 -4.52 -3.87
CA ASN A 122 4.64 -5.62 -4.25
C ASN A 122 6.09 -5.28 -3.91
N LEU A 123 6.76 -6.16 -3.17
CA LEU A 123 8.17 -6.06 -2.87
C LEU A 123 8.97 -6.94 -3.84
N ASP A 124 9.72 -6.29 -4.74
CA ASP A 124 10.56 -6.94 -5.75
C ASP A 124 12.03 -6.89 -5.34
N VAL A 125 12.68 -8.05 -5.30
CA VAL A 125 14.11 -8.19 -5.06
C VAL A 125 14.79 -8.77 -6.30
N ARG A 126 15.90 -8.16 -6.70
CA ARG A 126 16.81 -8.64 -7.75
C ARG A 126 18.22 -8.72 -7.19
N VAL A 127 18.90 -9.82 -7.48
CA VAL A 127 20.28 -10.06 -7.05
C VAL A 127 21.16 -10.23 -8.28
N SER A 128 22.20 -9.42 -8.40
CA SER A 128 23.13 -9.44 -9.52
C SER A 128 24.58 -9.65 -9.06
N PHE A 129 25.30 -10.51 -9.77
CA PHE A 129 26.74 -10.70 -9.62
C PHE A 129 27.34 -11.14 -10.96
N GLY A 130 28.58 -10.71 -11.21
CA GLY A 130 29.21 -10.86 -12.53
C GLY A 130 28.45 -10.10 -13.64
N GLY A 131 27.87 -8.94 -13.30
CA GLY A 131 27.19 -8.05 -14.25
C GLY A 131 25.83 -8.53 -14.77
N LYS A 132 25.23 -9.57 -14.19
CA LYS A 132 23.93 -10.12 -14.61
C LYS A 132 23.03 -10.34 -13.41
N VAL A 133 21.71 -10.16 -13.59
CA VAL A 133 20.72 -10.60 -12.59
C VAL A 133 20.70 -12.12 -12.59
N ARG A 134 20.93 -12.71 -11.41
CA ARG A 134 21.04 -14.15 -11.20
C ARG A 134 19.90 -14.69 -10.39
N LEU A 135 19.44 -13.94 -9.39
CA LEU A 135 18.25 -14.29 -8.61
C LEU A 135 17.22 -13.17 -8.69
N ARG A 136 15.94 -13.52 -8.66
CA ARG A 136 14.84 -12.57 -8.56
C ARG A 136 13.68 -13.13 -7.76
N THR A 137 12.81 -12.24 -7.32
CA THR A 137 11.51 -12.63 -6.78
C THR A 137 10.66 -13.17 -7.95
N VAL A 138 10.09 -14.38 -7.81
CA VAL A 138 9.29 -15.03 -8.87
C VAL A 138 7.79 -14.88 -8.62
N ASN A 139 7.38 -14.86 -7.36
CA ASN A 139 5.99 -14.63 -6.94
C ASN A 139 5.89 -13.24 -6.31
N ALA A 140 4.73 -12.58 -6.44
CA ALA A 140 4.53 -11.29 -5.77
C ALA A 140 4.68 -11.44 -4.24
N HIS A 141 5.52 -10.60 -3.64
CA HIS A 141 5.67 -10.52 -2.18
C HIS A 141 4.88 -9.32 -1.68
N VAL A 142 3.63 -9.57 -1.26
CA VAL A 142 2.69 -8.50 -0.93
C VAL A 142 2.91 -7.96 0.48
N VAL A 143 3.20 -6.67 0.58
CA VAL A 143 3.30 -5.91 1.83
C VAL A 143 2.01 -5.13 2.03
N THR A 144 1.37 -5.31 3.19
CA THR A 144 0.13 -4.61 3.57
C THR A 144 0.34 -3.72 4.79
N LEU A 145 -0.64 -2.87 5.10
CA LEU A 145 -0.60 -2.02 6.30
C LEU A 145 -0.40 -2.83 7.59
N ALA A 146 -1.07 -3.98 7.69
CA ALA A 146 -0.94 -4.88 8.84
C ALA A 146 0.40 -5.62 8.86
N GLY A 147 0.97 -5.89 7.67
CA GLY A 147 2.22 -6.63 7.54
C GLY A 147 3.48 -5.76 7.66
N SER A 148 3.42 -4.48 7.25
CA SER A 148 4.59 -3.60 7.14
C SER A 148 5.38 -3.36 8.43
N PRO A 149 4.81 -3.42 9.65
CA PRO A 149 5.60 -3.31 10.88
C PRO A 149 6.50 -4.53 11.15
N PHE A 150 6.20 -5.68 10.53
CA PHE A 150 6.93 -6.93 10.72
C PHE A 150 8.03 -7.10 9.66
N ARG A 151 9.05 -7.90 10.01
CA ARG A 151 10.12 -8.26 9.08
C ARG A 151 9.57 -8.99 7.86
N GLN A 152 10.00 -8.57 6.68
CA GLN A 152 9.65 -9.22 5.41
C GLN A 152 10.75 -10.20 4.97
N ASP A 153 10.45 -11.50 4.99
CA ASP A 153 11.36 -12.52 4.48
C ASP A 153 11.04 -12.81 3.02
N VAL A 154 11.86 -12.27 2.11
CA VAL A 154 11.61 -12.32 0.66
C VAL A 154 12.43 -13.43 0.03
N ASN A 155 11.75 -14.43 -0.53
CA ASN A 155 12.38 -15.53 -1.22
C ASN A 155 12.72 -15.16 -2.66
N VAL A 156 13.99 -15.32 -3.05
CA VAL A 156 14.44 -15.15 -4.44
C VAL A 156 14.89 -16.47 -5.02
N GLN A 157 14.67 -16.64 -6.33
CA GLN A 157 15.01 -17.84 -7.07
C GLN A 157 15.87 -17.51 -8.26
N ALA A 158 16.63 -18.49 -8.74
CA ALA A 158 17.44 -18.35 -9.93
C ALA A 158 16.60 -17.94 -11.14
N VAL A 159 17.12 -16.98 -11.91
CA VAL A 159 16.57 -16.65 -13.23
C VAL A 159 16.84 -17.84 -14.16
N ARG A 160 15.77 -18.40 -14.72
CA ARG A 160 15.84 -19.45 -15.75
C ARG A 160 16.11 -18.85 -17.12
#